data_AF-A0AAD9NXS8-F1
#
_entry.id   AF-A0AAD9NXS8-F1
#
_cell.length_a   1.000
_cell.length_b   1.000
_cell.length_c   1.000
_cell.angle_alpha   90.00
_cell.angle_beta   90.00
_cell.angle_gamma   90.00
#
_symmetry.space_group_name_H-M   'P 1'
#
loop_
_entity.id
_entity.type
_entity.pdbx_description
1 polymer ?
#
loop_
_entity_poly.entity_id
_entity_poly.type
_entity_poly.pdbx_seq_one_letter_code
_entity_poly.pdbx_strand_id
1 'polypeptide(L)' 'MEDRLIRKNLRWTGHLMRMSPDRLPKQVLYSQLSSGHRKRGRPRLRFKDTIK' A
#
# COMPACT_ATOMS: atom_id res chain seq x y z
N MET A 1 -4.89 -19.66 5.05
CA MET A 1 -4.90 -18.88 3.79
C MET A 1 -4.37 -17.45 4.01
N GLU A 2 -4.77 -16.78 5.09
CA GLU A 2 -4.27 -15.46 5.52
C GLU A 2 -2.75 -15.36 5.62
N ASP A 3 -2.07 -16.36 6.20
CA ASP A 3 -0.60 -16.35 6.34
C ASP A 3 0.17 -16.24 5.02
N ARG A 4 -0.40 -16.75 3.93
CA ARG A 4 0.23 -16.66 2.60
C ARG A 4 0.12 -15.25 2.03
N LEU A 5 -1.01 -14.58 2.28
CA LEU A 5 -1.25 -13.22 1.82
C LEU A 5 -0.41 -12.22 2.63
N ILE A 6 -0.34 -12.38 3.96
CA ILE A 6 0.50 -11.56 4.84
C ILE A 6 1.97 -11.66 4.42
N ARG A 7 2.49 -12.88 4.23
CA ARG A 7 3.88 -13.10 3.78
C ARG A 7 4.18 -12.45 2.42
N LYS A 8 3.25 -12.50 1.46
CA LYS A 8 3.41 -11.84 0.16
C LYS A 8 3.41 -10.32 0.29
N ASN A 9 2.50 -9.77 1.10
CA ASN A 9 2.41 -8.33 1.36
C ASN A 9 3.69 -7.81 2.02
N LEU A 10 4.24 -8.53 3.01
CA LEU A 10 5.50 -8.17 3.67
C LEU A 10 6.68 -8.19 2.70
N ARG A 11 6.81 -9.22 1.85
CA ARG A 11 7.89 -9.30 0.85
C ARG A 11 7.84 -8.14 -0.14
N TRP A 12 6.66 -7.86 -0.69
CA TRP A 12 6.47 -6.76 -1.64
C TRP A 12 6.71 -5.40 -0.98
N THR A 13 6.23 -5.19 0.25
CA THR A 13 6.48 -3.97 1.02
C THR A 13 7.97 -3.79 1.28
N GLY A 14 8.67 -4.83 1.73
CA GLY A 14 10.12 -4.78 1.95
C GLY A 14 10.88 -4.42 0.67
N HIS A 15 10.43 -4.90 -0.49
CA HIS A 15 10.98 -4.48 -1.78
C HIS A 15 10.75 -2.99 -2.06
N LEU A 16 9.54 -2.47 -1.80
CA LEU A 16 9.26 -1.04 -1.92
C LEU A 16 10.07 -0.18 -0.93
N MET A 17 10.29 -0.65 0.30
CA MET A 17 11.11 0.07 1.28
C MET A 17 12.53 0.30 0.76
N ARG A 18 13.11 -0.71 0.08
CA ARG A 18 14.45 -0.64 -0.51
C ARG A 18 14.51 0.10 -1.85
N MET A 19 13.36 0.30 -2.52
CA MET A 19 13.32 1.11 -3.74
C MET A 19 13.65 2.58 -3.45
N SER A 20 14.22 3.26 -4.45
CA SER A 20 14.47 4.70 -4.42
C SER A 20 13.15 5.50 -4.32
N PRO A 21 13.11 6.65 -3.61
CA PRO A 21 11.89 7.44 -3.40
C PRO A 21 11.29 8.09 -4.65
N ASP A 22 12.05 8.25 -5.73
CA ASP A 22 11.57 8.70 -7.04
C ASP A 22 10.67 7.66 -7.73
N ARG A 23 10.72 6.40 -7.29
CA ARG A 23 9.97 5.30 -7.91
C ARG A 23 8.48 5.45 -7.59
N LEU A 24 7.67 5.52 -8.65
CA LEU A 24 6.21 5.62 -8.57
C LEU A 24 5.56 4.64 -7.58
N PRO A 25 5.91 3.33 -7.53
CA PRO A 25 5.28 2.42 -6.59
C PRO A 25 5.49 2.81 -5.11
N LYS A 26 6.68 3.32 -4.75
CA LYS A 26 6.98 3.78 -3.40
C LYS A 26 6.22 5.07 -3.10
N GLN A 27 6.18 6.01 -4.05
CA GLN A 27 5.40 7.24 -3.91
C GLN A 27 3.91 6.96 -3.72
N VAL A 28 3.34 6.06 -4.53
CA VAL A 28 1.93 5.64 -4.44
C VAL A 28 1.62 4.98 -3.11
N LEU A 29 2.51 4.11 -2.60
CA LEU A 29 2.33 3.47 -1.29
C LEU A 29 2.15 4.51 -0.17
N TYR A 30 2.94 5.58 -0.18
CA TYR A 30 2.87 6.64 0.83
C TYR A 30 1.87 7.74 0.53
N SER A 31 1.41 7.85 -0.72
CA SER A 31 0.50 8.88 -1.15
C SER A 31 -0.79 8.92 -0.34
N GLN A 32 -1.32 10.13 -0.19
CA GLN A 32 -2.61 10.39 0.41
C GLN A 32 -3.39 11.34 -0.49
N LEU A 33 -4.72 11.30 -0.37
CA LEU A 33 -5.56 12.26 -1.07
C LEU A 33 -5.31 13.62 -0.43
N SER A 34 -4.86 14.60 -1.22
CA SER A 34 -4.65 15.98 -0.75
C SER A 34 -5.98 16.72 -0.54
N SER A 35 -6.99 16.40 -1.35
CA SER A 35 -8.35 16.94 -1.24
C SER A 35 -9.38 15.95 -1.81
N GLY A 36 -10.64 16.16 -1.46
CA GLY A 36 -11.77 15.37 -1.95
C GLY A 36 -12.07 14.10 -1.14
N HIS A 37 -13.07 13.34 -1.61
CA HIS A 37 -13.55 12.13 -0.96
C HIS A 37 -13.46 10.93 -1.90
N ARG A 38 -13.19 9.74 -1.34
CA ARG A 38 -13.27 8.50 -2.12
C ARG A 38 -14.72 8.23 -2.52
N LYS A 39 -14.93 7.77 -3.76
CA LYS A 39 -16.25 7.39 -4.27
C LYS A 39 -16.88 6.30 -3.37
N ARG A 40 -18.20 6.38 -3.18
CA ARG A 40 -18.98 5.33 -2.50
C ARG A 40 -18.73 3.97 -3.17
N GLY A 41 -18.58 2.92 -2.36
CA GLY A 41 -18.32 1.54 -2.82
C GLY A 41 -16.85 1.17 -2.98
N ARG A 42 -15.89 2.09 -2.84
CA ARG A 42 -14.47 1.74 -2.81
C ARG A 42 -14.03 1.26 -1.42
N PRO A 43 -13.10 0.28 -1.33
CA PRO A 43 -12.53 -0.13 -0.06
C PRO A 43 -11.95 1.06 0.71
N ARG A 44 -12.29 1.17 2.00
CA ARG A 44 -11.75 2.19 2.89
C ARG A 44 -10.32 1.85 3.33
N LEU A 45 -10.05 0.56 3.52
CA LEU A 45 -8.73 0.03 3.82
C LEU A 45 -7.82 0.17 2.60
N ARG A 46 -6.63 0.73 2.80
CA ARG A 46 -5.56 0.79 1.81
C ARG A 46 -4.66 -0.43 1.99
N PHE A 47 -3.88 -0.74 0.96
CA PHE A 47 -2.86 -1.78 1.05
C PHE A 47 -1.94 -1.58 2.26
N LYS A 48 -1.48 -0.34 2.49
CA LYS A 48 -0.60 -0.01 3.63
C LYS A 48 -1.22 -0.27 5.00
N ASP A 49 -2.54 -0.24 5.10
CA ASP A 49 -3.29 -0.49 6.33
C ASP A 49 -3.40 -2.00 6.63
N THR A 50 -3.02 -2.86 5.67
CA THR A 50 -3.02 -4.34 5.80
C THR A 50 -1.63 -4.91 6.13
N ILE A 51 -0.61 -4.05 6.18
CA ILE A 51 0.74 -4.42 6.57
C ILE A 51 0.75 -4.46 8.10
N LYS A 52 0.84 -5.66 8.67
CA LYS A 52 0.98 -5.89 10.11
C LYS A 52 2.42 -5.69 10.57
#